data_AF-R5LUX0-F1
#
_entry.id   AF-R5LUX0-F1
#
_cell.length_a   1.000
_cell.length_b   1.000
_cell.length_c   1.000
_cell.angle_alpha   90.00
_cell.angle_beta   90.00
_cell.angle_gamma   90.00
#
_symmetry.space_group_name_H-M   'P 1'
#
loop_
_entity.id
_entity.type
_entity.pdbx_description
1 polymer ?
#
loop_
_entity_poly.entity_id
_entity_poly.type
_entity_poly.pdbx_seq_one_letter_code
_entity_poly.pdbx_strand_id
1 'polypeptide(L)'
;MDFQKKVTYLYDYEENGKSIGFAKWDVRNGMLRLLVNIRYQNREKDGTHSVFFYGEEGQRILIGEMKILCGIGELRYMGRADSIQNSGCTYEQITGVQVENGDNILFYGDFVDKKPEKNGYEILYDEKKAVTLFSDEDIYDCVEIEPEDIKRFANTNWGLLNNSFLNHGYYAYRHLIFGKQAKSDGYEYIIGVPGVFTRRDKNMAGMFGFMHFKFSTRSDIRLSQFGYWYKVLEA
;
A
#
# COMPACT_ATOMS: atom_id res chain seq x y z
N MET A 1 12.99 31.00 5.00
CA MET A 1 12.74 30.82 6.44
C MET A 1 12.45 29.34 6.63
N ASP A 2 13.39 28.49 6.18
CA ASP A 2 13.05 27.11 5.78
C ASP A 2 13.77 26.15 6.71
N PHE A 3 13.08 25.83 7.80
CA PHE A 3 13.47 24.76 8.71
C PHE A 3 12.64 23.54 8.39
N GLN A 4 13.30 22.48 7.92
CA GLN A 4 12.67 21.18 7.70
C GLN A 4 13.46 20.09 8.40
N LYS A 5 12.76 19.11 8.96
CA LYS A 5 13.35 17.93 9.59
C LYS A 5 12.56 16.71 9.18
N LYS A 6 13.25 15.62 8.84
CA LYS A 6 12.64 14.29 8.66
C LYS A 6 13.49 13.23 9.36
N VAL A 7 12.85 12.10 9.64
CA VAL A 7 13.45 10.90 10.25
C VAL A 7 12.87 9.70 9.51
N THR A 8 13.72 8.73 9.19
CA THR A 8 13.33 7.39 8.74
C THR A 8 14.03 6.35 9.61
N TYR A 9 13.44 5.17 9.69
CA TYR A 9 14.10 3.99 10.23
C TYR A 9 14.84 3.25 9.12
N LEU A 10 15.93 2.57 9.49
CA LEU A 10 16.70 1.75 8.58
C LEU A 10 16.32 0.29 8.76
N TYR A 11 16.10 -0.40 7.65
CA TYR A 11 15.74 -1.81 7.62
C TYR A 11 16.77 -2.61 6.85
N ASP A 12 16.98 -3.85 7.29
CA ASP A 12 17.76 -4.85 6.56
C ASP A 12 16.87 -5.49 5.49
N TYR A 13 17.39 -5.62 4.27
CA TYR A 13 16.65 -6.24 3.17
C TYR A 13 16.37 -7.74 3.41
N GLU A 14 17.24 -8.42 4.18
CA GLU A 14 17.19 -9.86 4.40
C GLU A 14 16.47 -10.27 5.71
N GLU A 15 16.28 -9.35 6.65
CA GLU A 15 15.67 -9.65 7.97
C GLU A 15 14.28 -8.99 8.16
N ASN A 16 13.36 -9.77 8.75
CA ASN A 16 11.95 -9.45 8.97
C ASN A 16 11.68 -8.14 9.72
N GLY A 17 11.58 -7.02 9.00
CA GLY A 17 10.82 -5.81 9.37
C GLY A 17 11.26 -5.06 10.63
N LYS A 18 12.33 -5.49 11.30
CA LYS A 18 12.84 -4.83 12.51
C LYS A 18 13.80 -3.72 12.11
N SER A 19 13.51 -2.51 12.57
CA SER A 19 14.43 -1.37 12.41
C SER A 19 15.76 -1.66 13.10
N ILE A 20 16.85 -1.51 12.35
CA ILE A 20 18.23 -1.66 12.81
C ILE A 20 18.90 -0.31 13.11
N GLY A 21 18.19 0.80 12.96
CA GLY A 21 18.78 2.11 13.05
C GLY A 21 17.82 3.19 12.59
N PHE A 22 18.34 4.41 12.49
CA PHE A 22 17.60 5.51 11.94
C PHE A 22 18.52 6.40 11.11
N ALA A 23 17.92 7.08 10.15
CA ALA A 23 18.51 8.23 9.51
C ALA A 23 17.62 9.44 9.74
N LYS A 24 18.23 10.57 10.01
CA LYS A 24 17.51 11.83 10.16
C LYS A 24 18.29 12.95 9.54
N TRP A 25 17.56 13.90 8.98
CA TRP A 25 18.17 15.11 8.45
C TRP A 25 17.46 16.37 8.92
N ASP A 26 18.19 17.48 8.92
CA ASP A 26 17.64 18.82 9.08
C ASP A 26 18.21 19.77 8.03
N VAL A 27 17.34 20.61 7.47
CA VAL A 27 17.72 21.73 6.62
C VAL A 27 17.54 23.01 7.42
N ARG A 28 18.62 23.79 7.53
CA ARG A 28 18.62 25.12 8.17
C ARG A 28 19.58 26.03 7.43
N ASN A 29 19.11 27.22 7.05
CA ASN A 29 19.93 28.24 6.37
C ASN A 29 20.64 27.70 5.12
N GLY A 30 19.93 26.92 4.29
CA GLY A 30 20.49 26.32 3.07
C GLY A 30 21.50 25.18 3.29
N MET A 31 21.70 24.75 4.54
CA MET A 31 22.58 23.64 4.89
C MET A 31 21.75 22.42 5.29
N LEU A 32 22.03 21.30 4.65
CA LEU A 32 21.52 19.98 4.99
C LEU A 32 22.48 19.30 5.95
N ARG A 33 21.98 18.79 7.07
CA ARG A 33 22.72 17.92 7.99
C ARG A 33 22.04 16.57 8.06
N LEU A 34 22.78 15.49 7.84
CA LEU A 34 22.31 14.12 7.95
C LEU A 34 23.04 13.42 9.11
N LEU A 35 22.30 12.66 9.90
CA LEU A 35 22.83 11.68 10.84
C LEU A 35 22.22 10.32 10.52
N VAL A 36 23.08 9.36 10.22
CA VAL A 36 22.73 7.94 10.09
C VAL A 36 23.32 7.21 11.30
N ASN A 37 22.49 6.46 12.01
CA ASN A 37 22.90 5.67 13.16
C ASN A 37 22.37 4.25 13.03
N ILE A 38 23.24 3.27 13.19
CA ILE A 38 22.94 1.86 13.05
C ILE A 38 23.34 1.11 14.33
N ARG A 39 22.45 0.21 14.74
CA ARG A 39 22.64 -0.79 15.79
C ARG A 39 21.92 -2.08 15.41
N TYR A 40 22.70 -3.10 15.03
CA TYR A 40 22.20 -4.41 14.62
C TYR A 40 22.98 -5.53 15.32
N GLN A 41 22.36 -6.71 15.42
CA GLN A 41 22.87 -7.80 16.27
C GLN A 41 23.80 -8.75 15.52
N ASN A 42 23.51 -9.04 14.25
CA ASN A 42 24.38 -9.85 13.40
C ASN A 42 25.70 -9.11 13.15
N ARG A 43 26.87 -9.73 13.33
CA ARG A 43 28.18 -9.06 13.12
C ARG A 43 28.80 -9.34 11.76
N GLU A 44 28.16 -10.14 10.92
CA GLU A 44 28.65 -10.48 9.57
C GLU A 44 28.76 -9.26 8.66
N LYS A 45 27.97 -8.21 8.93
CA LYS A 45 27.99 -6.95 8.16
C LYS A 45 28.94 -5.89 8.75
N ASP A 46 29.79 -6.24 9.73
CA ASP A 46 30.82 -5.31 10.23
C ASP A 46 31.81 -4.97 9.10
N GLY A 47 32.24 -3.71 9.00
CA GLY A 47 33.08 -3.27 7.88
C GLY A 47 32.94 -1.79 7.54
N THR A 48 33.55 -1.37 6.44
CA THR A 48 33.37 -0.04 5.87
C THR A 48 32.35 -0.11 4.75
N HIS A 49 31.30 0.70 4.85
CA HIS A 49 30.17 0.71 3.91
C HIS A 49 29.96 2.09 3.33
N SER A 50 29.54 2.16 2.08
CA SER A 50 29.21 3.44 1.44
C SER A 50 27.77 3.81 1.76
N VAL A 51 27.54 5.08 2.12
CA VAL A 51 26.20 5.63 2.41
C VAL A 51 25.80 6.54 1.26
N PHE A 52 24.65 6.28 0.67
CA PHE A 52 24.10 7.04 -0.44
C PHE A 52 22.76 7.66 -0.07
N PHE A 53 22.51 8.87 -0.58
CA PHE A 53 21.14 9.29 -0.82
C PHE A 53 20.66 8.70 -2.14
N TYR A 54 19.39 8.30 -2.16
CA TYR A 54 18.67 8.03 -3.40
C TYR A 54 17.48 8.97 -3.52
N GLY A 55 17.12 9.27 -4.76
CA GLY A 55 16.06 10.22 -5.09
C GLY A 55 15.14 9.73 -6.18
N GLU A 56 14.31 10.64 -6.67
CA GLU A 56 13.50 10.42 -7.86
C GLU A 56 14.38 10.09 -9.08
N GLU A 57 13.80 9.43 -10.08
CA GLU A 57 14.46 9.11 -11.36
C GLU A 57 15.77 8.29 -11.23
N GLY A 58 15.95 7.55 -10.14
CA GLY A 58 17.12 6.70 -9.92
C GLY A 58 18.39 7.48 -9.55
N GLN A 59 18.26 8.74 -9.13
CA GLN A 59 19.37 9.53 -8.61
C GLN A 59 20.03 8.80 -7.43
N ARG A 60 21.37 8.76 -7.43
CA ARG A 60 22.18 8.16 -6.37
C ARG A 60 23.40 9.03 -6.10
N ILE A 61 23.54 9.49 -4.87
CA ILE A 61 24.57 10.47 -4.46
C ILE A 61 25.35 9.89 -3.29
N LEU A 62 26.67 9.69 -3.46
CA LEU A 62 27.54 9.21 -2.39
C LEU A 62 27.72 10.29 -1.32
N ILE A 63 27.34 9.97 -0.09
CA ILE A 63 27.36 10.90 1.04
C ILE A 63 28.61 10.71 1.91
N GLY A 64 29.11 9.48 1.99
CA GLY A 64 30.37 9.16 2.65
C GLY A 64 30.48 7.68 2.98
N GLU A 65 31.57 7.32 3.67
CA GLU A 65 31.80 5.97 4.16
C GLU A 65 31.51 5.88 5.66
N MET A 66 30.74 4.87 6.06
CA MET A 66 30.43 4.56 7.44
C MET A 66 31.14 3.29 7.85
N LYS A 67 31.93 3.39 8.92
CA LYS A 67 32.53 2.21 9.55
C LYS A 67 31.57 1.66 10.59
N ILE A 68 31.28 0.38 10.47
CA ILE A 68 30.47 -0.40 11.39
C ILE A 68 31.39 -1.32 12.19
N LEU A 69 31.33 -1.20 13.52
CA LEU A 69 32.15 -1.96 14.47
C LEU A 69 31.26 -2.53 15.58
N CYS A 70 31.31 -3.85 15.77
CA CYS A 70 30.52 -4.57 16.76
C CYS A 70 29.01 -4.29 16.60
N GLY A 71 28.52 -4.23 15.37
CA GLY A 71 27.12 -3.95 15.07
C GLY A 71 26.71 -2.48 15.25
N ILE A 72 27.64 -1.55 15.47
CA ILE A 72 27.37 -0.13 15.70
C ILE A 72 28.04 0.70 14.61
N GLY A 73 27.26 1.58 13.97
CA GLY A 73 27.76 2.53 12.97
C GLY A 73 27.13 3.90 13.14
N GLU A 74 27.91 4.95 12.88
CA GLU A 74 27.42 6.32 12.80
C GLU A 74 28.08 7.06 11.65
N LEU A 75 27.26 7.76 10.85
CA LEU A 75 27.72 8.69 9.82
C LEU A 75 27.05 10.05 10.05
N ARG A 76 27.85 11.11 10.00
CA ARG A 76 27.39 12.49 9.97
C ARG A 76 27.81 13.14 8.67
N TYR A 77 26.86 13.76 8.00
CA TYR A 77 27.09 14.52 6.79
C TYR A 77 26.55 15.94 6.93
N MET A 78 27.23 16.88 6.29
CA MET A 78 26.79 18.27 6.18
C MET A 78 27.16 18.80 4.80
N GLY A 79 26.20 19.42 4.12
CA GLY A 79 26.39 19.96 2.79
C GLY A 79 25.33 20.99 2.43
N ARG A 80 25.43 21.53 1.21
CA ARG A 80 24.43 22.45 0.67
C ARG A 80 23.14 21.71 0.37
N ALA A 81 22.02 22.30 0.75
CA ALA A 81 20.69 21.74 0.52
C ALA A 81 20.22 21.92 -0.95
N ASP A 82 20.73 22.95 -1.65
CA ASP A 82 20.35 23.26 -3.03
C ASP A 82 21.14 22.48 -4.09
N SER A 83 22.23 21.80 -3.69
CA SER A 83 23.03 20.96 -4.57
C SER A 83 23.92 20.05 -3.73
N ILE A 84 23.36 18.91 -3.33
CA ILE A 84 24.03 17.93 -2.47
C ILE A 84 25.24 17.36 -3.21
N GLN A 85 26.41 17.41 -2.58
CA GLN A 85 27.68 16.93 -3.17
C GLN A 85 27.98 17.50 -4.58
N ASN A 86 27.53 18.74 -4.87
CA ASN A 86 27.67 19.37 -6.18
C ASN A 86 27.03 18.57 -7.34
N SER A 87 26.06 17.71 -7.04
CA SER A 87 25.34 16.91 -8.03
C SER A 87 24.29 17.70 -8.82
N GLY A 88 23.94 18.91 -8.36
CA GLY A 88 22.76 19.65 -8.83
C GLY A 88 21.42 19.11 -8.27
N CYS A 89 21.44 18.01 -7.50
CA CYS A 89 20.24 17.49 -6.85
C CYS A 89 19.98 18.27 -5.56
N THR A 90 18.77 18.82 -5.48
CA THR A 90 18.26 19.51 -4.29
C THR A 90 17.81 18.51 -3.24
N TYR A 91 17.75 18.94 -1.98
CA TYR A 91 17.31 18.06 -0.90
C TYR A 91 15.86 17.62 -1.08
N GLU A 92 15.01 18.41 -1.72
CA GLU A 92 13.60 18.07 -1.98
C GLU A 92 13.44 16.84 -2.88
N GLN A 93 14.44 16.56 -3.72
CA GLN A 93 14.45 15.42 -4.65
C GLN A 93 14.91 14.09 -4.00
N ILE A 94 15.40 14.14 -2.76
CA ILE A 94 15.86 12.95 -2.04
C ILE A 94 14.68 12.23 -1.41
N THR A 95 14.53 10.95 -1.77
CA THR A 95 13.43 10.10 -1.32
C THR A 95 13.85 9.17 -0.18
N GLY A 96 15.14 8.88 -0.04
CA GLY A 96 15.64 8.05 1.06
C GLY A 96 17.17 7.97 1.15
N VAL A 97 17.63 7.07 2.00
CA VAL A 97 19.05 6.80 2.25
C VAL A 97 19.30 5.31 2.29
N GLN A 98 20.43 4.89 1.78
CA GLN A 98 20.85 3.50 1.78
C GLN A 98 22.32 3.34 2.16
N VAL A 99 22.63 2.18 2.74
CA VAL A 99 23.98 1.76 3.13
C VAL A 99 24.31 0.51 2.35
N GLU A 100 25.45 0.55 1.67
CA GLU A 100 25.83 -0.44 0.67
C GLU A 100 27.21 -1.02 0.94
N ASN A 101 27.36 -2.30 0.60
CA ASN A 101 28.62 -3.01 0.56
C ASN A 101 28.90 -3.44 -0.89
N GLY A 102 29.77 -2.69 -1.57
CA GLY A 102 29.95 -2.84 -3.01
C GLY A 102 28.65 -2.50 -3.75
N ASP A 103 28.11 -3.48 -4.48
CA ASP A 103 26.86 -3.34 -5.24
C ASP A 103 25.62 -3.85 -4.46
N ASN A 104 25.80 -4.35 -3.23
CA ASN A 104 24.70 -4.89 -2.43
C ASN A 104 24.15 -3.84 -1.44
N ILE A 105 22.84 -3.61 -1.48
CA ILE A 105 22.15 -2.77 -0.51
C ILE A 105 21.95 -3.58 0.77
N LEU A 106 22.67 -3.19 1.82
CA LEU A 106 22.52 -3.82 3.14
C LEU A 106 21.31 -3.25 3.88
N PHE A 107 21.23 -1.91 3.92
CA PHE A 107 20.24 -1.21 4.72
C PHE A 107 19.64 -0.04 3.95
N TYR A 108 18.36 0.23 4.14
CA TYR A 108 17.69 1.37 3.51
C TYR A 108 16.62 1.99 4.40
N GLY A 109 16.26 3.24 4.11
CA GLY A 109 15.15 3.94 4.77
C GLY A 109 14.61 5.07 3.91
N ASP A 110 13.29 5.14 3.80
CA ASP A 110 12.57 6.13 3.00
C ASP A 110 12.24 7.39 3.82
N PHE A 111 12.67 8.57 3.38
CA PHE A 111 12.26 9.87 3.92
C PHE A 111 10.95 10.39 3.36
N VAL A 112 10.44 9.77 2.29
CA VAL A 112 9.06 9.96 1.89
C VAL A 112 8.26 9.11 2.88
N ASP A 113 7.28 9.72 3.56
CA ASP A 113 6.18 8.93 4.10
C ASP A 113 5.65 8.19 2.88
N LYS A 114 6.02 6.92 2.69
CA LYS A 114 5.28 6.05 1.79
C LYS A 114 3.87 6.14 2.35
N LYS A 115 3.03 7.00 1.75
CA LYS A 115 1.61 6.71 1.69
C LYS A 115 1.62 5.26 1.28
N PRO A 116 1.13 4.34 2.14
CA PRO A 116 1.22 2.92 1.85
C PRO A 116 0.78 2.79 0.40
N GLU A 117 1.59 2.16 -0.45
CA GLU A 117 1.19 1.94 -1.85
C GLU A 117 -0.26 1.50 -1.79
N LYS A 118 -1.15 2.34 -2.34
CA LYS A 118 -2.58 2.08 -2.23
C LYS A 118 -2.74 0.68 -2.80
N ASN A 119 -3.13 -0.26 -1.95
CA ASN A 119 -3.33 -1.62 -2.41
C ASN A 119 -4.41 -1.57 -3.51
N GLY A 120 -4.49 -2.61 -4.34
CA GLY A 120 -5.40 -2.56 -5.49
C GLY A 120 -6.87 -2.27 -5.10
N TYR A 121 -7.27 -2.54 -3.85
CA TYR A 121 -8.57 -2.16 -3.29
C TYR A 121 -8.72 -0.65 -3.08
N GLU A 122 -7.75 0.02 -2.49
CA GLU A 122 -7.77 1.48 -2.27
C GLU A 122 -7.79 2.27 -3.58
N ILE A 123 -7.11 1.76 -4.63
CA ILE A 123 -7.14 2.38 -5.96
C ILE A 123 -8.56 2.29 -6.56
N LEU A 124 -9.32 1.22 -6.29
CA LEU A 124 -10.69 1.11 -6.76
C LEU A 124 -11.60 2.17 -6.16
N TYR A 125 -11.41 2.55 -4.89
CA TYR A 125 -12.20 3.62 -4.29
C TYR A 125 -11.93 5.00 -4.89
N ASP A 126 -10.72 5.23 -5.41
CA ASP A 126 -10.39 6.49 -6.07
C ASP A 126 -10.97 6.57 -7.50
N GLU A 127 -10.92 5.46 -8.25
CA GLU A 127 -11.23 5.45 -9.68
C GLU A 127 -12.68 5.09 -10.01
N LYS A 128 -13.36 4.37 -9.12
CA LYS A 128 -14.68 3.80 -9.40
C LYS A 128 -15.81 4.64 -8.82
N LYS A 129 -16.98 4.51 -9.43
CA LYS A 129 -18.16 5.25 -9.05
C LYS A 129 -18.67 4.78 -7.69
N ALA A 130 -18.59 5.65 -6.69
CA ALA A 130 -19.22 5.44 -5.40
C ALA A 130 -20.75 5.34 -5.53
N VAL A 131 -21.34 4.40 -4.80
CA VAL A 131 -22.78 4.12 -4.82
C VAL A 131 -23.31 3.90 -3.41
N THR A 132 -24.45 4.54 -3.12
CA THR A 132 -25.21 4.30 -1.88
C THR A 132 -26.26 3.23 -2.14
N LEU A 133 -26.01 2.02 -1.65
CA LEU A 133 -26.80 0.84 -2.00
C LEU A 133 -27.68 0.30 -0.87
N PHE A 134 -27.33 0.62 0.38
CA PHE A 134 -27.92 0.03 1.58
C PHE A 134 -28.31 1.13 2.56
N SER A 135 -29.34 0.87 3.37
CA SER A 135 -29.84 1.83 4.38
C SER A 135 -29.15 1.71 5.74
N ASP A 136 -28.52 0.58 6.00
CA ASP A 136 -27.80 0.29 7.25
C ASP A 136 -26.29 0.46 7.05
N GLU A 137 -25.54 0.46 8.17
CA GLU A 137 -24.08 0.65 8.18
C GLU A 137 -23.30 -0.67 8.12
N ASP A 138 -23.95 -1.83 7.96
CA ASP A 138 -23.25 -3.12 7.98
C ASP A 138 -22.37 -3.31 6.74
N ILE A 139 -22.79 -2.71 5.61
CA ILE A 139 -22.01 -2.68 4.36
C ILE A 139 -21.98 -1.23 3.86
N TYR A 140 -20.79 -0.67 3.75
CA TYR A 140 -20.54 0.73 3.43
C TYR A 140 -19.38 0.86 2.44
N ASP A 141 -19.04 2.10 2.05
CA ASP A 141 -18.01 2.43 1.05
C ASP A 141 -18.13 1.54 -0.21
N CYS A 142 -19.31 1.53 -0.84
CA CYS A 142 -19.54 0.70 -2.02
C CYS A 142 -19.18 1.44 -3.32
N VAL A 143 -18.51 0.74 -4.23
CA VAL A 143 -18.24 1.19 -5.60
C VAL A 143 -18.72 0.16 -6.63
N GLU A 144 -19.12 0.64 -7.81
CA GLU A 144 -19.42 -0.23 -8.96
C GLU A 144 -18.12 -0.65 -9.66
N ILE A 145 -17.93 -1.96 -9.84
CA ILE A 145 -16.74 -2.54 -10.50
C ILE A 145 -17.14 -3.46 -11.65
N GLU A 146 -16.16 -3.76 -12.51
CA GLU A 146 -16.25 -4.72 -13.61
C GLU A 146 -15.38 -5.96 -13.32
N PRO A 147 -15.59 -7.11 -13.99
CA PRO A 147 -14.76 -8.29 -13.79
C PRO A 147 -13.26 -8.04 -13.95
N GLU A 148 -12.85 -7.15 -14.85
CA GLU A 148 -11.45 -6.79 -15.08
C GLU A 148 -10.76 -6.21 -13.84
N ASP A 149 -11.52 -5.55 -12.97
CA ASP A 149 -11.03 -4.95 -11.72
C ASP A 149 -10.65 -6.00 -10.67
N ILE A 150 -11.13 -7.23 -10.78
CA ILE A 150 -10.76 -8.35 -9.90
C ILE A 150 -9.25 -8.62 -9.96
N LYS A 151 -8.58 -8.25 -11.07
CA LYS A 151 -7.11 -8.35 -11.18
C LYS A 151 -6.37 -7.45 -10.18
N ARG A 152 -7.05 -6.44 -9.60
CA ARG A 152 -6.52 -5.59 -8.53
C ARG A 152 -6.72 -6.19 -7.14
N PHE A 153 -7.48 -7.27 -7.01
CA PHE A 153 -7.64 -7.97 -5.75
C PHE A 153 -6.40 -8.82 -5.45
N ALA A 154 -6.27 -9.29 -4.21
CA ALA A 154 -5.29 -10.31 -3.85
C ALA A 154 -5.46 -11.54 -4.77
N ASN A 155 -4.34 -12.15 -5.18
CA ASN A 155 -4.32 -13.26 -6.13
C ASN A 155 -5.16 -14.47 -5.70
N THR A 156 -5.34 -14.66 -4.39
CA THR A 156 -6.26 -15.63 -3.77
C THR A 156 -7.70 -15.48 -4.28
N ASN A 157 -8.11 -14.26 -4.65
CA ASN A 157 -9.46 -13.95 -5.12
C ASN A 157 -9.61 -14.00 -6.66
N TRP A 158 -8.55 -14.22 -7.44
CA TRP A 158 -8.62 -14.20 -8.91
C TRP A 158 -9.49 -15.32 -9.49
N GLY A 159 -9.75 -16.38 -8.73
CA GLY A 159 -10.71 -17.44 -9.10
C GLY A 159 -12.12 -16.91 -9.40
N LEU A 160 -12.47 -15.71 -8.91
CA LEU A 160 -13.73 -15.04 -9.19
C LEU A 160 -13.93 -14.67 -10.67
N LEU A 161 -12.86 -14.46 -11.43
CA LEU A 161 -12.93 -14.22 -12.89
C LEU A 161 -13.59 -15.39 -13.64
N ASN A 162 -13.43 -16.60 -13.11
CA ASN A 162 -13.99 -17.83 -13.69
C ASN A 162 -15.28 -18.28 -12.98
N ASN A 163 -15.83 -17.46 -12.08
CA ASN A 163 -17.04 -17.81 -11.35
C ASN A 163 -18.29 -17.57 -12.21
N SER A 164 -18.98 -18.66 -12.60
CA SER A 164 -20.13 -18.56 -13.49
C SER A 164 -21.26 -17.72 -12.92
N PHE A 165 -21.53 -17.78 -11.61
CA PHE A 165 -22.59 -16.97 -10.99
C PHE A 165 -22.29 -15.47 -11.08
N LEU A 166 -21.06 -15.07 -10.76
CA LEU A 166 -20.59 -13.69 -10.90
C LEU A 166 -20.68 -13.22 -12.35
N ASN A 167 -20.17 -14.01 -13.29
CA ASN A 167 -20.19 -13.67 -14.71
C ASN A 167 -21.62 -13.52 -15.23
N HIS A 168 -22.52 -14.45 -14.92
CA HIS A 168 -23.93 -14.37 -15.31
C HIS A 168 -24.62 -13.14 -14.70
N GLY A 169 -24.37 -12.83 -13.43
CA GLY A 169 -24.89 -11.62 -12.78
C GLY A 169 -24.39 -10.35 -13.45
N TYR A 170 -23.08 -10.26 -13.74
CA TYR A 170 -22.52 -9.12 -14.46
C TYR A 170 -23.13 -8.95 -15.86
N TYR A 171 -23.28 -10.03 -16.64
CA TYR A 171 -23.89 -9.92 -17.96
C TYR A 171 -25.36 -9.45 -17.94
N ALA A 172 -26.10 -9.79 -16.89
CA ALA A 172 -27.49 -9.39 -16.72
C ALA A 172 -27.65 -7.92 -16.27
N TYR A 173 -26.79 -7.43 -15.37
CA TYR A 173 -26.97 -6.12 -14.72
C TYR A 173 -25.89 -5.08 -15.05
N ARG A 174 -24.82 -5.49 -15.73
CA ARG A 174 -23.69 -4.66 -16.18
C ARG A 174 -22.95 -3.90 -15.08
N HIS A 175 -22.99 -4.43 -13.86
CA HIS A 175 -22.16 -3.98 -12.75
C HIS A 175 -22.02 -5.09 -11.71
N LEU A 176 -20.93 -5.02 -10.96
CA LEU A 176 -20.74 -5.71 -9.69
C LEU A 176 -20.51 -4.63 -8.62
N ILE A 177 -20.51 -5.02 -7.35
CA ILE A 177 -20.19 -4.09 -6.26
C ILE A 177 -18.98 -4.58 -5.48
N PHE A 178 -18.14 -3.63 -5.07
CA PHE A 178 -17.05 -3.84 -4.14
C PHE A 178 -17.27 -2.90 -2.96
N GLY A 179 -17.10 -3.39 -1.73
CA GLY A 179 -17.39 -2.59 -0.53
C GLY A 179 -16.77 -3.14 0.73
N LYS A 180 -17.01 -2.44 1.84
CA LYS A 180 -16.56 -2.83 3.17
C LYS A 180 -17.72 -3.37 3.98
N GLN A 181 -17.51 -4.47 4.67
CA GLN A 181 -18.41 -4.99 5.68
C GLN A 181 -17.84 -4.70 7.08
N ALA A 182 -18.65 -4.12 7.95
CA ALA A 182 -18.24 -3.80 9.31
C ALA A 182 -17.95 -5.07 10.13
N LYS A 183 -16.88 -5.04 10.92
CA LYS A 183 -16.51 -6.06 11.92
C LYS A 183 -16.25 -5.39 13.27
N SER A 184 -16.27 -6.18 14.35
CA SER A 184 -16.02 -5.69 15.71
C SER A 184 -14.68 -4.97 15.88
N ASP A 185 -13.69 -5.29 15.03
CA ASP A 185 -12.33 -4.73 15.08
C ASP A 185 -11.87 -4.29 13.67
N GLY A 186 -12.70 -3.46 13.01
CA GLY A 186 -12.40 -2.89 11.69
C GLY A 186 -13.40 -3.30 10.62
N TYR A 187 -12.91 -3.77 9.48
CA TYR A 187 -13.75 -4.15 8.35
C TYR A 187 -13.12 -5.27 7.51
N GLU A 188 -13.94 -5.90 6.69
CA GLU A 188 -13.50 -6.82 5.65
C GLU A 188 -14.02 -6.40 4.28
N TYR A 189 -13.30 -6.78 3.23
CA TYR A 189 -13.70 -6.48 1.87
C TYR A 189 -14.71 -7.51 1.37
N ILE A 190 -15.69 -7.03 0.60
CA ILE A 190 -16.69 -7.89 -0.03
C ILE A 190 -16.79 -7.61 -1.53
N ILE A 191 -17.23 -8.62 -2.27
CA ILE A 191 -17.73 -8.49 -3.63
C ILE A 191 -19.19 -8.94 -3.67
N GLY A 192 -20.03 -8.17 -4.36
CA GLY A 192 -21.46 -8.43 -4.52
C GLY A 192 -21.88 -8.55 -5.96
N VAL A 193 -22.73 -9.55 -6.23
CA VAL A 193 -23.34 -9.84 -7.52
C VAL A 193 -24.82 -9.43 -7.44
N PRO A 194 -25.30 -8.53 -8.32
CA PRO A 194 -26.69 -8.12 -8.33
C PRO A 194 -27.63 -9.28 -8.64
N GLY A 195 -28.79 -9.31 -7.98
CA GLY A 195 -29.79 -10.34 -8.18
C GLY A 195 -31.08 -10.11 -7.41
N VAL A 196 -32.02 -11.05 -7.54
CA VAL A 196 -33.29 -11.04 -6.81
C VAL A 196 -33.29 -12.12 -5.74
N PHE A 197 -33.96 -11.86 -4.62
CA PHE A 197 -34.06 -12.84 -3.54
C PHE A 197 -35.09 -13.92 -3.84
N THR A 198 -34.68 -14.99 -4.51
CA THR A 198 -35.53 -16.18 -4.73
C THR A 198 -34.89 -17.43 -4.16
N ARG A 199 -35.69 -18.48 -3.89
CA ARG A 199 -35.15 -19.78 -3.45
C ARG A 199 -34.17 -20.37 -4.47
N ARG A 200 -34.45 -20.17 -5.76
CA ARG A 200 -33.59 -20.63 -6.86
C ARG A 200 -32.24 -19.92 -6.83
N ASP A 201 -32.26 -18.60 -6.72
CA ASP A 201 -31.05 -17.79 -6.73
C ASP A 201 -30.23 -17.99 -5.46
N LYS A 202 -30.88 -18.18 -4.32
CA LYS A 202 -30.20 -18.54 -3.06
C LYS A 202 -29.40 -19.84 -3.20
N ASN A 203 -30.01 -20.88 -3.76
CA ASN A 203 -29.34 -22.16 -3.96
C ASN A 203 -28.18 -22.03 -4.97
N MET A 204 -28.41 -21.30 -6.07
CA MET A 204 -27.40 -21.08 -7.09
C MET A 204 -26.22 -20.27 -6.54
N ALA A 205 -26.46 -19.11 -5.92
CA ALA A 205 -25.45 -18.26 -5.31
C ALA A 205 -24.61 -19.05 -4.28
N GLY A 206 -25.27 -19.84 -3.43
CA GLY A 206 -24.60 -20.69 -2.44
C GLY A 206 -23.64 -21.71 -3.05
N MET A 207 -24.00 -22.35 -4.18
CA MET A 207 -23.11 -23.29 -4.88
C MET A 207 -21.82 -22.62 -5.41
N PHE A 208 -21.87 -21.31 -5.66
CA PHE A 208 -20.74 -20.53 -6.16
C PHE A 208 -20.06 -19.66 -5.09
N GLY A 209 -20.38 -19.89 -3.81
CA GLY A 209 -19.73 -19.25 -2.66
C GLY A 209 -20.30 -17.90 -2.23
N PHE A 210 -21.44 -17.48 -2.77
CA PHE A 210 -22.16 -16.25 -2.38
C PHE A 210 -23.30 -16.59 -1.41
N MET A 211 -22.96 -16.74 -0.13
CA MET A 211 -23.88 -17.26 0.89
C MET A 211 -24.82 -16.20 1.49
N HIS A 212 -24.48 -14.92 1.35
CA HIS A 212 -25.20 -13.82 1.97
C HIS A 212 -25.95 -12.99 0.92
N PHE A 213 -27.07 -12.39 1.32
CA PHE A 213 -27.85 -11.50 0.47
C PHE A 213 -28.24 -10.24 1.24
N LYS A 214 -28.19 -9.10 0.56
CA LYS A 214 -28.62 -7.82 1.12
C LYS A 214 -29.49 -7.05 0.14
N PHE A 215 -30.67 -6.63 0.61
CA PHE A 215 -31.60 -5.83 -0.19
C PHE A 215 -31.03 -4.46 -0.47
N SER A 216 -31.18 -3.98 -1.71
CA SER A 216 -30.70 -2.66 -2.10
C SER A 216 -31.81 -1.62 -2.07
N THR A 217 -31.44 -0.39 -1.73
CA THR A 217 -32.29 0.81 -1.78
C THR A 217 -32.15 1.59 -3.08
N ARG A 218 -31.34 1.12 -4.04
CA ARG A 218 -31.11 1.83 -5.30
C ARG A 218 -32.40 1.93 -6.12
N SER A 219 -32.67 3.13 -6.65
CA SER A 219 -33.95 3.45 -7.31
C SER A 219 -33.95 3.21 -8.83
N ASP A 220 -32.78 3.02 -9.42
CA ASP A 220 -32.58 2.82 -10.86
C ASP A 220 -32.95 1.39 -11.31
N ILE A 221 -33.07 0.44 -10.38
CA ILE A 221 -33.53 -0.94 -10.66
C ILE A 221 -34.91 -1.16 -10.04
N ARG A 222 -35.94 -1.30 -10.88
CA ARG A 222 -37.34 -1.47 -10.47
C ARG A 222 -37.75 -2.93 -10.36
N LEU A 223 -36.96 -3.72 -9.65
CA LEU A 223 -37.25 -5.13 -9.37
C LEU A 223 -37.60 -5.31 -7.89
N SER A 224 -38.72 -5.97 -7.61
CA SER A 224 -39.08 -6.34 -6.24
C SER A 224 -38.04 -7.32 -5.69
N GLN A 225 -37.65 -7.14 -4.42
CA GLN A 225 -36.67 -8.01 -3.75
C GLN A 225 -35.27 -8.01 -4.40
N PHE A 226 -34.91 -6.91 -5.07
CA PHE A 226 -33.58 -6.72 -5.63
C PHE A 226 -32.55 -6.43 -4.55
N GLY A 227 -31.32 -6.87 -4.79
CA GLY A 227 -30.21 -6.70 -3.89
C GLY A 227 -28.94 -7.34 -4.43
N TYR A 228 -28.04 -7.68 -3.53
CA TYR A 228 -26.74 -8.22 -3.86
C TYR A 228 -26.48 -9.51 -3.10
N TRP A 229 -26.17 -10.57 -3.83
CA TRP A 229 -25.56 -11.78 -3.31
C TRP A 229 -24.08 -11.50 -3.12
N TYR A 230 -23.57 -11.57 -1.89
CA TYR A 230 -22.21 -11.15 -1.59
C TYR A 230 -21.40 -12.21 -0.87
N LYS A 231 -20.08 -12.08 -0.99
CA LYS A 231 -19.10 -12.85 -0.23
C LYS A 231 -17.96 -11.96 0.24
N VAL A 232 -17.37 -12.36 1.35
CA VAL A 232 -16.12 -11.79 1.87
C VAL A 232 -14.95 -12.24 1.00
N LEU A 233 -14.03 -11.33 0.72
CA LEU A 233 -12.78 -11.61 0.03
C LEU A 233 -11.74 -12.17 1.00
N GLU A 234 -10.92 -13.07 0.49
CA GLU A 234 -9.79 -13.62 1.24
C GLU A 234 -8.68 -12.55 1.35
N ALA A 235 -8.05 -12.46 2.52
CA ALA A 235 -6.99 -11.50 2.81
C ALA A 235 -5.71 -11.77 2.01
#